data_AF-A0A382MXL7-F1
#
_entry.id   AF-A0A382MXL7-F1
#
_cell.length_a   1.000
_cell.length_b   1.000
_cell.length_c   1.000
_cell.angle_alpha   90.00
_cell.angle_beta   90.00
_cell.angle_gamma   90.00
#
_symmetry.space_group_name_H-M   'P 1'
#
loop_
_entity.id
_entity.type
_entity.pdbx_description
1 polymer ?
#
loop_
_entity_poly.entity_id
_entity_poly.type
_entity_poly.pdbx_seq_one_letter_code
_entity_poly.pdbx_strand_id
1 'polypeptide(L)'
;MFMKTTKNLFYGMVAIVFLAITTNCSAPSPDKNTEALLDAQAKLERDLAMYEDTWTRFVKGDTTVINEDRFQKDVVVVTDEGDLVGIEACKNYYMNYL
;
A
#
# COMPACT_ATOMS: atom_id res chain seq x y z
N MET A 1 9.51 53.22 -33.78
CA MET A 1 9.67 51.75 -33.88
C MET A 1 10.42 51.16 -32.69
N PHE A 2 11.53 51.78 -32.24
CA PHE A 2 12.34 51.36 -31.08
C PHE A 2 11.56 51.11 -29.78
N MET A 3 10.63 52.00 -29.41
CA MET A 3 9.88 51.91 -28.13
C MET A 3 8.86 50.75 -28.08
N LYS A 4 8.45 50.20 -29.23
CA LYS A 4 7.51 49.05 -29.29
C LYS A 4 8.27 47.73 -29.09
N THR A 5 9.48 47.64 -29.64
CA THR A 5 10.36 46.47 -29.49
C THR A 5 10.90 46.34 -28.05
N THR A 6 11.26 47.45 -27.39
CA THR A 6 11.68 47.42 -25.98
C THR A 6 10.54 47.08 -25.01
N LYS A 7 9.31 47.54 -25.28
CA LYS A 7 8.12 47.14 -24.49
C LYS A 7 7.80 45.65 -24.66
N ASN A 8 7.87 45.13 -25.88
CA ASN A 8 7.65 43.70 -26.14
C ASN A 8 8.75 42.82 -25.53
N LEU A 9 10.00 43.29 -25.53
CA LEU A 9 11.12 42.62 -24.85
C LEU A 9 10.93 42.62 -23.32
N PHE A 10 10.44 43.72 -22.75
CA PHE A 10 10.12 43.83 -21.33
C PHE A 10 8.96 42.92 -20.92
N TYR A 11 7.85 42.89 -21.69
CA TYR A 11 6.74 41.97 -21.44
C TYR A 11 7.14 40.50 -21.58
N GLY A 12 8.00 40.17 -22.55
CA GLY A 12 8.56 38.82 -22.69
C GLY A 12 9.41 38.43 -21.48
N MET A 13 10.24 39.34 -20.97
CA MET A 13 11.06 39.09 -19.79
C MET A 13 10.21 38.93 -18.51
N VAL A 14 9.17 39.75 -18.34
CA VAL A 14 8.21 39.62 -17.24
C VAL A 14 7.44 38.31 -17.30
N ALA A 15 7.03 37.86 -18.49
CA ALA A 15 6.34 36.58 -18.68
C ALA A 15 7.23 35.37 -18.34
N ILE A 16 8.52 35.42 -18.69
CA ILE A 16 9.50 34.37 -18.34
C ILE A 16 9.72 34.32 -16.82
N VAL A 17 9.82 35.47 -16.16
CA VAL A 17 9.92 35.54 -14.70
C VAL A 17 8.65 34.99 -14.05
N PHE A 18 7.46 35.36 -14.54
CA PHE A 18 6.17 34.87 -14.02
C PHE A 18 6.02 33.35 -14.17
N LEU A 19 6.52 32.77 -15.26
CA LEU A 19 6.52 31.32 -15.49
C LEU A 19 7.53 30.58 -14.58
N ALA A 20 8.64 31.24 -14.22
CA ALA A 20 9.65 30.67 -13.34
C ALA A 20 9.25 30.61 -11.86
N ILE A 21 8.30 31.46 -11.41
CA ILE A 21 7.82 31.45 -10.01
C ILE A 21 6.75 30.37 -9.77
N THR A 22 6.12 29.83 -10.81
CA THR A 22 5.08 28.80 -10.66
C THR A 22 5.64 27.37 -10.59
N THR A 23 6.95 27.17 -10.79
CA THR A 23 7.55 25.82 -10.78
C THR A 23 7.99 25.35 -9.39
N ASN A 24 7.87 26.17 -8.34
CA ASN A 24 8.35 25.81 -7.00
C ASN A 24 7.25 25.25 -6.09
N CYS A 25 6.35 24.42 -6.65
CA CYS A 25 5.46 23.58 -5.85
C CYS A 25 6.26 22.38 -5.33
N SER A 26 7.15 22.61 -4.36
CA SER A 26 7.67 21.52 -3.54
C SER A 26 6.55 21.11 -2.59
N ALA A 27 5.93 19.95 -2.84
CA ALA A 27 5.10 19.32 -1.83
C ALA A 27 5.93 19.20 -0.54
N PRO A 28 5.37 19.56 0.64
CA PRO A 28 6.07 19.34 1.89
C PRO A 28 6.49 17.87 1.96
N SER A 29 7.74 17.61 2.35
CA SER A 29 8.15 16.24 2.69
C SER A 29 7.14 15.71 3.72
N PRO A 30 6.61 14.49 3.52
CA PRO A 30 5.62 13.93 4.43
C PRO A 30 6.15 13.99 5.85
N ASP A 31 5.31 14.43 6.79
CA ASP A 31 5.68 14.38 8.19
C ASP A 31 5.74 12.91 8.65
N LYS A 32 6.36 12.65 9.81
CA LYS A 32 6.53 11.29 10.34
C LYS A 32 5.21 10.52 10.45
N ASN A 33 4.11 11.23 10.71
CA ASN A 33 2.79 10.62 10.79
C ASN A 33 2.30 10.17 9.41
N THR A 34 2.47 11.00 8.39
CA THR A 34 2.12 10.66 7.00
C THR A 34 2.97 9.49 6.50
N GLU A 35 4.27 9.46 6.78
CA GLU A 35 5.14 8.32 6.43
C GLU A 35 4.67 7.01 7.10
N ALA A 36 4.36 7.05 8.41
CA ALA A 36 3.86 5.88 9.12
C ALA A 36 2.53 5.35 8.57
N LEU A 37 1.63 6.24 8.12
CA LEU A 37 0.38 5.86 7.49
C LEU A 37 0.59 5.21 6.12
N LEU A 38 1.48 5.75 5.29
CA LEU A 38 1.82 5.17 3.99
C LEU A 38 2.46 3.78 4.14
N ASP A 39 3.35 3.61 5.12
CA ASP A 39 3.97 2.31 5.42
C ASP A 39 2.94 1.29 5.92
N ALA A 40 2.02 1.71 6.79
CA ALA A 40 0.93 0.87 7.28
C ALA A 40 -0.01 0.44 6.14
N GLN A 41 -0.34 1.35 5.23
CA GLN A 41 -1.14 1.04 4.05
C GLN A 41 -0.42 0.04 3.14
N ALA A 42 0.84 0.28 2.82
CA ALA A 42 1.62 -0.62 1.96
C ALA A 42 1.76 -2.02 2.60
N LYS A 43 1.89 -2.09 3.94
CA LYS A 43 1.89 -3.36 4.66
C LYS A 43 0.52 -4.06 4.56
N LEU A 44 -0.57 -3.35 4.78
CA LEU A 44 -1.92 -3.89 4.66
C LEU A 44 -2.19 -4.48 3.27
N GLU A 45 -1.83 -3.75 2.21
CA GLU A 45 -2.02 -4.21 0.83
C GLU A 45 -1.24 -5.50 0.54
N ARG A 46 0.01 -5.61 1.03
CA ARG A 46 0.81 -6.85 0.90
C ARG A 46 0.20 -8.00 1.69
N ASP A 47 -0.22 -7.76 2.92
CA ASP A 47 -0.81 -8.78 3.78
C ASP A 47 -2.14 -9.29 3.16
N LEU A 48 -2.98 -8.41 2.61
CA LEU A 48 -4.20 -8.77 1.90
C LEU A 48 -3.93 -9.65 0.68
N ALA A 49 -3.00 -9.25 -0.19
CA ALA A 49 -2.63 -10.03 -1.37
C ALA A 49 -2.10 -11.42 -1.00
N MET A 50 -1.31 -11.51 0.08
CA MET A 50 -0.82 -12.79 0.60
C MET A 50 -1.97 -13.68 1.07
N TYR A 51 -2.96 -13.16 1.81
CA TYR A 51 -4.09 -13.95 2.29
C TYR A 51 -5.01 -14.40 1.15
N GLU A 52 -5.25 -13.54 0.16
CA GLU A 52 -6.02 -13.92 -1.05
C GLU A 52 -5.35 -15.08 -1.80
N ASP A 53 -4.03 -15.00 -2.03
CA ASP A 53 -3.24 -16.08 -2.64
C ASP A 53 -3.28 -17.36 -1.80
N THR A 54 -3.14 -17.24 -0.48
CA THR A 54 -3.17 -18.37 0.46
C THR A 54 -4.45 -19.17 0.31
N TRP A 55 -5.60 -18.51 0.41
CA TRP A 55 -6.89 -19.21 0.32
C TRP A 55 -7.18 -19.69 -1.09
N THR A 56 -6.81 -18.91 -2.13
CA THR A 56 -6.96 -19.33 -3.53
C THR A 56 -6.19 -20.62 -3.83
N ARG A 57 -4.97 -20.76 -3.32
CA ARG A 57 -4.16 -21.97 -3.48
C ARG A 57 -4.69 -23.13 -2.64
N PHE A 58 -5.09 -22.85 -1.40
CA PHE A 58 -5.65 -23.84 -0.49
C PHE A 58 -6.87 -24.54 -1.10
N VAL A 59 -7.86 -23.78 -1.59
CA VAL A 59 -9.08 -24.34 -2.22
C VAL A 59 -8.81 -25.07 -3.54
N LYS A 60 -7.65 -24.83 -4.16
CA LYS A 60 -7.18 -25.58 -5.33
C LYS A 60 -6.43 -26.87 -4.94
N GLY A 61 -6.36 -27.19 -3.65
CA GLY A 61 -5.75 -28.41 -3.11
C GLY A 61 -4.32 -28.24 -2.61
N ASP A 62 -3.72 -27.06 -2.71
CA ASP A 62 -2.39 -26.82 -2.13
C ASP A 62 -2.51 -26.51 -0.63
N THR A 63 -2.60 -27.57 0.17
CA THR A 63 -2.76 -27.47 1.64
C THR A 63 -1.46 -27.08 2.36
N THR A 64 -0.34 -26.97 1.64
CA THR A 64 0.97 -26.62 2.22
C THR A 64 1.10 -25.13 2.52
N VAL A 65 0.18 -24.30 1.99
CA VAL A 65 0.15 -22.85 2.19
C VAL A 65 -0.29 -22.41 3.59
N ILE A 66 -0.86 -23.30 4.40
CA ILE A 66 -1.13 -23.03 5.81
C ILE A 66 0.13 -23.38 6.61
N ASN A 67 0.99 -22.38 6.85
CA ASN A 67 2.32 -22.53 7.46
C ASN A 67 2.79 -21.23 8.17
N GLU A 68 3.97 -21.30 8.81
CA GLU A 68 4.55 -20.19 9.60
C GLU A 68 4.96 -18.96 8.76
N ASP A 69 5.11 -19.10 7.45
CA ASP A 69 5.45 -17.96 6.59
C ASP A 69 4.23 -17.07 6.32
N ARG A 70 3.03 -17.62 6.49
CA ARG A 70 1.75 -16.97 6.15
C ARG A 70 0.85 -16.72 7.36
N PHE A 71 1.08 -17.45 8.45
CA PHE A 71 0.30 -17.36 9.69
C PHE A 71 1.19 -17.16 10.89
N GLN A 72 0.69 -16.40 11.86
CA GLN A 72 1.28 -16.35 13.19
C GLN A 72 1.18 -17.72 13.86
N LYS A 73 2.18 -18.07 14.67
CA LYS A 73 2.27 -19.40 15.33
C LYS A 73 1.07 -19.66 16.25
N ASP A 74 0.51 -18.59 16.80
CA ASP A 74 -0.64 -18.54 17.70
C ASP A 74 -1.92 -18.08 16.99
N VAL A 75 -2.04 -18.27 15.67
CA VAL A 75 -3.28 -17.99 14.93
C VAL A 75 -4.48 -18.64 15.63
N VAL A 76 -5.56 -17.89 15.78
CA VAL A 76 -6.80 -18.36 16.42
C VAL A 76 -7.91 -18.43 15.39
N VAL A 77 -8.52 -19.60 15.26
CA VAL A 77 -9.81 -19.76 14.56
C VAL A 77 -10.91 -19.77 15.61
N VAL A 78 -11.74 -18.74 15.60
CA VAL A 78 -12.89 -18.58 16.52
C VAL A 78 -14.06 -19.40 15.98
N THR A 79 -14.56 -20.34 16.78
CA THR A 79 -15.69 -21.21 16.42
C THR A 79 -16.74 -21.21 17.54
N ASP A 80 -17.96 -21.69 17.24
CA ASP A 80 -19.02 -21.82 18.23
C ASP A 80 -18.70 -22.86 19.33
N GLU A 81 -17.79 -23.79 19.05
CA GLU A 81 -17.34 -24.84 19.97
C GLU A 81 -16.13 -24.41 20.82
N GLY A 82 -15.61 -23.21 20.56
CA GLY A 82 -14.44 -22.63 21.21
C GLY A 82 -13.34 -22.24 20.25
N ASP A 83 -12.29 -21.63 20.80
CA ASP A 83 -11.14 -21.16 20.04
C ASP A 83 -10.16 -22.29 19.71
N LEU A 84 -9.76 -22.38 18.44
CA LEU A 84 -8.72 -23.28 17.96
C LEU A 84 -7.43 -22.49 17.78
N VAL A 85 -6.42 -22.80 18.58
CA VAL A 85 -5.14 -22.07 18.58
C VAL A 85 -4.06 -22.88 17.88
N GLY A 86 -3.33 -22.22 16.98
CA GLY A 86 -2.16 -22.74 16.31
C GLY A 86 -2.39 -23.11 14.85
N ILE A 87 -1.30 -23.10 14.08
CA ILE A 87 -1.32 -23.33 12.63
C ILE A 87 -1.84 -24.72 12.28
N GLU A 88 -1.48 -25.74 13.07
CA GLU A 88 -1.98 -27.10 12.85
C GLU A 88 -3.49 -27.20 13.08
N ALA A 89 -4.00 -26.58 14.15
CA ALA A 89 -5.43 -26.55 14.43
C ALA A 89 -6.20 -25.78 13.33
N CYS A 90 -5.67 -24.64 12.90
CA CYS A 90 -6.20 -23.87 11.76
C CYS A 90 -6.27 -24.71 10.48
N LYS A 91 -5.16 -25.38 10.12
CA LYS A 91 -5.11 -26.25 8.94
C LYS A 91 -6.14 -27.36 9.03
N ASN A 92 -6.17 -28.09 10.15
CA ASN A 92 -7.10 -29.21 10.34
C ASN A 92 -8.57 -28.76 10.27
N TYR A 93 -8.89 -27.58 10.81
CA TYR A 93 -10.22 -27.02 10.71
C TYR A 93 -10.64 -26.78 9.25
N TYR A 94 -9.81 -26.08 8.47
CA TYR A 94 -10.15 -25.74 7.09
C TYR A 94 -10.05 -26.92 6.11
N MET A 95 -9.28 -27.96 6.44
CA MET A 95 -9.24 -29.21 5.66
C MET A 95 -10.60 -29.90 5.57
N ASN A 96 -11.52 -29.65 6.49
CA ASN A 96 -12.88 -30.21 6.44
C ASN A 96 -13.77 -29.60 5.34
N TYR A 97 -13.29 -28.55 4.65
CA TYR A 97 -14.03 -27.82 3.60
C TYR A 97 -13.44 -28.01 2.19
N LEU A 98 -12.37 -28.80 2.05
CA LEU A 98 -11.82 -29.23 0.76
C LEU A 98 -12.51 -30.51 0.28
#